data_AF-A0A838WB62-F1
#
_entry.id   AF-A0A838WB62-F1
#
_cell.length_a   1.000
_cell.length_b   1.000
_cell.length_c   1.000
_cell.angle_alpha   90.00
_cell.angle_beta   90.00
_cell.angle_gamma   90.00
#
_symmetry.space_group_name_H-M   'P 1'
#
loop_
_entity.id
_entity.type
_entity.pdbx_description
1 polymer ?
#
loop_
_entity_poly.entity_id
_entity_poly.type
_entity_poly.pdbx_seq_one_letter_code
_entity_poly.pdbx_strand_id
1 'polypeptide(L)'
;MMGPAKTFRDLVVWGKAHELVLATYGATMVFPKHELYGLTSQLRRSVVSIPANIAEGSLEETRYYFILATDLGYVDCAALLARLKKVSHVLDAYARKICNAP
;
A
#
# COMPACT_ATOMS: atom_id res chain seq x y z
N MET A 1 -25.23 10.69 2.23
CA MET A 1 -24.30 10.00 1.32
C MET A 1 -22.88 10.35 1.76
N MET A 2 -21.98 9.37 1.79
CA MET A 2 -20.56 9.62 2.05
C MET A 2 -19.97 10.32 0.82
N GLY A 3 -19.29 11.44 1.00
CA GLY A 3 -18.67 12.18 -0.10
C GLY A 3 -17.53 11.39 -0.76
N PRO A 4 -17.01 11.84 -1.91
CA PRO A 4 -15.89 11.18 -2.57
C PRO A 4 -14.69 11.09 -1.62
N ALA A 5 -14.01 9.95 -1.65
CA ALA A 5 -12.78 9.72 -0.88
C ALA A 5 -11.75 10.80 -1.23
N LYS A 6 -11.16 11.44 -0.21
CA LYS A 6 -10.14 12.47 -0.37
C LYS A 6 -8.74 11.88 -0.30
N THR A 7 -8.60 10.74 0.39
CA THR A 7 -7.36 10.00 0.54
C THR A 7 -7.61 8.50 0.38
N PHE A 8 -6.59 7.73 0.04
CA PHE A 8 -6.69 6.25 -0.02
C PHE A 8 -7.10 5.63 1.33
N ARG A 9 -6.91 6.34 2.45
CA ARG A 9 -7.33 5.89 3.79
C ARG A 9 -8.83 5.97 4.02
N ASP A 10 -9.53 6.78 3.21
CA ASP A 10 -11.00 6.87 3.25
C ASP A 10 -11.65 5.66 2.57
N LEU A 11 -10.87 4.86 1.84
CA LEU A 11 -11.35 3.63 1.23
C LEU A 11 -11.68 2.61 2.32
N VAL A 12 -12.94 2.19 2.37
CA VAL A 12 -13.40 1.14 3.30
C VAL A 12 -12.53 -0.12 3.20
N VAL A 13 -12.11 -0.48 1.98
CA VAL A 13 -11.22 -1.64 1.76
C VAL A 13 -9.85 -1.45 2.38
N TRP A 14 -9.30 -0.22 2.36
CA TRP A 14 -8.03 0.08 3.00
C TRP A 14 -8.14 0.01 4.52
N GLY A 15 -9.23 0.56 5.09
CA GLY A 15 -9.52 0.48 6.52
C GLY A 15 -9.60 -0.97 7.02
N LYS A 16 -10.34 -1.83 6.32
CA LYS A 16 -10.44 -3.27 6.62
C LYS A 16 -9.09 -3.99 6.50
N ALA A 17 -8.30 -3.65 5.48
CA ALA A 17 -6.96 -4.22 5.32
C ALA A 17 -6.02 -3.83 6.47
N HIS A 18 -6.12 -2.58 6.94
CA HIS A 18 -5.35 -2.11 8.10
C HIS A 18 -5.77 -2.81 9.40
N GLU A 19 -7.08 -2.97 9.64
CA GLU A 19 -7.60 -3.74 10.77
C GLU A 19 -7.10 -5.19 10.77
N LEU A 20 -7.09 -5.84 9.59
CA LEU A 20 -6.57 -7.19 9.43
C LEU A 20 -5.08 -7.29 9.79
N VAL A 21 -4.28 -6.27 9.43
CA VAL A 21 -2.87 -6.19 9.85
C VAL A 21 -2.77 -6.17 11.38
N LEU A 22 -3.50 -5.27 12.04
CA LEU A 22 -3.46 -5.17 13.51
C LEU A 22 -3.90 -6.46 14.20
N ALA A 23 -4.98 -7.08 13.71
CA ALA A 23 -5.49 -8.34 14.23
C ALA A 23 -4.46 -9.48 14.08
N THR A 24 -3.78 -9.56 12.94
CA THR A 24 -2.74 -10.59 12.69
C THR A 24 -1.52 -10.40 13.56
N TYR A 25 -1.10 -9.14 13.79
CA TYR A 25 -0.01 -8.86 14.73
C TYR A 25 -0.38 -9.32 16.14
N GLY A 26 -1.59 -9.04 16.61
CA GLY A 26 -2.08 -9.53 17.91
C GLY A 26 -2.16 -11.05 17.98
N ALA A 27 -2.74 -11.70 16.97
CA ALA A 27 -2.90 -13.16 16.92
C ALA A 27 -1.56 -13.91 16.87
N THR A 28 -0.54 -13.35 16.23
CA THR A 28 0.78 -13.97 16.13
C THR A 28 1.63 -13.80 17.40
N MET A 29 1.20 -13.02 18.41
CA MET A 29 1.94 -12.87 19.67
C MET A 29 1.98 -14.15 20.50
N VAL A 30 1.00 -15.05 20.34
CA VAL A 30 0.93 -16.31 21.08
C VAL A 30 1.66 -17.46 20.39
N PHE A 31 2.26 -17.22 19.22
CA PHE A 31 2.97 -18.25 18.48
C PHE A 31 4.26 -18.66 19.21
N PRO A 32 4.68 -19.94 19.13
CA PRO A 32 5.96 -20.37 19.68
C PRO A 32 7.14 -19.57 19.10
N LYS A 33 8.17 -19.32 19.91
CA LYS A 33 9.36 -18.55 19.48
C LYS A 33 10.07 -19.16 18.25
N HIS A 34 9.99 -20.47 18.04
CA HIS A 34 10.60 -21.12 16.89
C HIS A 34 9.87 -20.82 15.57
N GLU A 35 8.63 -20.32 15.60
CA GLU A 35 7.87 -19.89 14.41
C GLU A 35 8.11 -18.42 14.04
N LEU A 36 8.91 -17.68 14.82
CA LEU A 36 9.14 -16.25 14.61
C LEU A 36 9.56 -15.94 13.17
N TYR A 37 10.56 -16.68 12.67
CA TYR A 37 11.05 -16.55 11.31
C TYR A 37 10.28 -17.41 10.29
N GLY A 38 9.48 -18.37 10.77
CA GLY A 38 8.61 -19.24 9.97
C GLY A 38 7.24 -18.62 9.72
N LEU A 39 6.20 -19.19 10.32
CA LEU A 39 4.81 -18.78 10.09
C LEU A 39 4.53 -17.33 10.50
N THR A 40 5.11 -16.85 11.60
CA THR A 40 4.86 -15.47 12.08
C THR A 40 5.34 -14.44 11.07
N SER A 41 6.56 -14.57 10.55
CA SER A 41 7.11 -13.64 9.56
C SER A 41 6.33 -13.68 8.25
N GLN A 42 5.90 -14.87 7.80
CA GLN A 42 5.16 -15.02 6.54
C GLN A 42 3.76 -14.42 6.63
N LEU A 43 3.03 -14.70 7.72
CA LEU A 43 1.71 -14.13 7.95
C LEU A 43 1.76 -12.61 8.01
N ARG A 44 2.63 -12.04 8.85
CA ARG A 44 2.76 -10.57 8.99
C ARG A 44 3.11 -9.90 7.67
N ARG A 45 4.05 -10.45 6.90
CA ARG A 45 4.40 -9.93 5.56
C ARG A 45 3.22 -9.99 4.60
N SER A 46 2.51 -11.12 4.59
CA SER A 46 1.36 -11.31 3.71
C SER A 46 0.26 -10.28 3.98
N VAL A 47 -0.17 -10.11 5.23
CA VAL A 47 -1.25 -9.14 5.53
C VAL A 47 -0.84 -7.68 5.31
N VAL A 48 0.43 -7.33 5.56
CA VAL A 48 0.95 -5.98 5.31
C VAL A 48 1.00 -5.64 3.82
N SER A 49 1.18 -6.64 2.95
CA SER A 49 1.15 -6.43 1.50
C SER A 49 -0.22 -5.97 1.00
N ILE A 50 -1.31 -6.30 1.69
CA ILE A 50 -2.68 -5.96 1.26
C ILE A 50 -2.91 -4.44 1.21
N PRO A 51 -2.76 -3.66 2.30
CA PRO A 51 -2.93 -2.22 2.25
C PRO A 51 -1.88 -1.51 1.38
N ALA A 52 -0.68 -2.09 1.23
CA ALA A 52 0.34 -1.57 0.32
C ALA A 52 -0.09 -1.69 -1.15
N ASN A 53 -0.57 -2.87 -1.57
CA ASN A 53 -1.06 -3.09 -2.93
C ASN A 53 -2.26 -2.20 -3.28
N ILE A 54 -3.15 -1.92 -2.33
CA ILE A 54 -4.28 -0.98 -2.51
C ILE A 54 -3.75 0.43 -2.81
N ALA A 55 -2.76 0.88 -2.06
CA ALA A 55 -2.16 2.20 -2.25
C ALA A 55 -1.37 2.30 -3.56
N GLU A 56 -0.63 1.25 -3.95
CA GLU A 56 0.06 1.19 -5.25
C GLU A 56 -0.93 1.20 -6.41
N GLY A 57 -2.06 0.49 -6.29
CA GLY A 57 -3.12 0.54 -7.29
C GLY A 57 -3.67 1.94 -7.51
N SER A 58 -3.86 2.72 -6.44
CA SER A 58 -4.29 4.13 -6.53
C SER A 58 -3.24 5.02 -7.23
N LEU A 59 -1.96 4.70 -7.03
CA LEU A 59 -0.85 5.39 -7.65
C LEU A 59 -0.78 5.11 -9.15
N GLU A 60 -0.93 3.85 -9.56
CA GLU A 60 -0.92 3.45 -10.97
C GLU A 60 -2.15 3.99 -11.71
N GLU A 61 -3.33 4.05 -11.07
CA GLU A 61 -4.50 4.72 -11.65
C GLU A 61 -4.19 6.20 -11.96
N THR A 62 -3.58 6.92 -11.00
CA THR A 62 -3.17 8.32 -11.20
C THR A 62 -2.17 8.45 -12.37
N ARG A 63 -1.22 7.53 -12.47
CA ARG A 63 -0.23 7.50 -13.55
C ARG A 63 -0.90 7.33 -14.92
N TYR A 64 -1.89 6.45 -15.04
CA TYR A 64 -2.60 6.25 -16.30
C TYR A 64 -3.38 7.49 -16.75
N TYR A 65 -4.01 8.21 -15.82
CA TYR A 65 -4.67 9.48 -16.15
C TYR A 65 -3.69 10.53 -16.68
N PHE A 66 -2.48 10.62 -16.12
CA PHE A 66 -1.46 11.55 -16.61
C PHE A 66 -0.92 11.19 -17.98
N ILE A 67 -0.75 9.89 -18.27
CA ILE A 67 -0.36 9.43 -19.60
C ILE A 67 -1.45 9.85 -20.61
N LEU A 68 -2.71 9.52 -20.34
CA LEU A 68 -3.83 9.88 -21.21
C LEU A 68 -3.94 11.41 -21.43
N ALA A 69 -3.80 12.21 -20.36
CA ALA A 69 -3.86 13.67 -20.47
C ALA A 69 -2.72 14.25 -21.32
N THR A 70 -1.55 13.62 -21.28
CA THR A 70 -0.39 13.98 -22.13
C THR A 70 -0.65 13.60 -23.58
N ASP A 71 -1.14 12.38 -23.83
CA ASP A 71 -1.42 11.86 -25.18
C ASP A 71 -2.48 12.70 -25.92
N LEU A 72 -3.48 13.21 -25.19
CA LEU A 72 -4.53 14.07 -25.73
C LEU A 72 -4.10 15.54 -25.87
N GLY A 73 -2.86 15.89 -25.49
CA GLY A 73 -2.32 17.24 -25.62
C GLY A 73 -2.90 18.25 -24.63
N TYR A 74 -3.54 17.80 -23.55
CA TYR A 74 -4.10 18.71 -22.53
C TYR A 74 -3.02 19.30 -21.62
N VAL A 75 -2.00 18.51 -21.25
CA VAL A 75 -0.94 18.92 -20.32
C VAL A 75 0.29 18.04 -20.44
N ASP A 76 1.49 18.61 -20.32
CA ASP A 76 2.72 17.84 -20.12
C ASP A 76 2.85 17.41 -18.66
N CYS A 77 2.68 16.11 -18.40
CA CYS A 77 2.77 15.54 -17.06
C CYS A 77 4.17 15.03 -16.67
N ALA A 78 5.23 15.25 -17.46
CA ALA A 78 6.54 14.64 -17.22
C ALA A 78 7.09 14.88 -15.80
N ALA A 79 6.99 16.11 -15.30
CA ALA A 79 7.41 16.46 -13.94
C ALA A 79 6.54 15.78 -12.86
N LEU A 80 5.24 15.63 -13.09
CA LEU A 80 4.31 14.95 -12.18
C LEU A 80 4.57 13.45 -12.15
N LEU A 81 4.79 12.82 -13.31
CA LEU A 81 5.19 11.42 -13.43
C LEU A 81 6.50 11.12 -12.69
N ALA A 82 7.47 12.04 -12.74
CA ALA A 82 8.70 11.92 -11.98
C ALA A 82 8.46 11.97 -10.45
N ARG A 83 7.48 12.75 -9.98
CA ARG A 83 7.08 12.79 -8.57
C ARG A 83 6.34 11.52 -8.16
N LEU A 84 5.46 10.98 -9.01
CA LEU A 84 4.77 9.71 -8.75
C LEU A 84 5.75 8.55 -8.56
N LYS A 85 6.82 8.47 -9.38
CA LYS A 85 7.88 7.46 -9.19
C LYS A 85 8.53 7.52 -7.80
N LYS A 86 8.74 8.72 -7.26
CA LYS A 86 9.25 8.87 -5.89
C LYS A 86 8.28 8.34 -4.84
N VAL A 87 6.97 8.52 -5.06
CA VAL A 87 5.93 7.98 -4.17
C VAL A 87 5.94 6.45 -4.18
N SER A 88 6.04 5.82 -5.36
CA SER A 88 6.17 4.36 -5.49
C SER A 88 7.38 3.84 -4.70
N HIS A 89 8.55 4.49 -4.84
CA HIS A 89 9.74 4.12 -4.04
C HIS A 89 9.55 4.24 -2.52
N VAL A 90 8.82 5.26 -2.05
CA VAL A 90 8.53 5.44 -0.62
C VAL A 90 7.56 4.35 -0.14
N LEU A 91 6.53 4.03 -0.93
CA LEU A 91 5.58 2.98 -0.61
C LEU A 91 6.26 1.61 -0.51
N ASP A 92 7.10 1.30 -1.48
CA ASP A 92 7.96 0.12 -1.52
C ASP A 92 8.86 0.02 -0.29
N ALA A 93 9.53 1.11 0.07
CA ALA A 93 10.42 1.15 1.22
C ALA A 93 9.64 0.93 2.53
N TYR A 94 8.45 1.52 2.64
CA TYR A 94 7.56 1.34 3.79
C TYR A 94 7.07 -0.12 3.90
N ALA A 95 6.59 -0.70 2.79
CA ALA A 95 6.16 -2.10 2.74
C ALA A 95 7.30 -3.05 3.11
N ARG A 96 8.51 -2.85 2.56
CA ARG A 96 9.69 -3.64 2.91
C ARG A 96 10.09 -3.49 4.38
N LYS A 97 10.01 -2.28 4.94
CA LYS A 97 10.39 -2.03 6.34
C LYS A 97 9.45 -2.73 7.32
N ILE A 98 8.15 -2.76 7.04
CA ILE A 98 7.18 -3.48 7.87
C ILE A 98 7.34 -4.99 7.66
N CYS A 99 7.54 -5.43 6.42
CA CYS A 99 7.75 -6.84 6.11
C CYS A 99 9.00 -7.44 6.77
N ASN A 100 10.06 -6.65 6.91
CA ASN A 100 11.32 -7.08 7.51
C ASN A 100 11.46 -6.65 8.98
N ALA A 101 10.40 -6.11 9.59
CA ALA A 101 10.40 -5.81 11.01
C ALA A 101 10.38 -7.12 11.81
N PRO A 102 11.26 -7.29 12.82
CA PRO A 102 11.33 -8.49 13.64
C PRO A 102 10.05 -8.73 14.47
#